data_AF-A0A919QGS3-F1
#
_entry.id   AF-A0A919QGS3-F1
#
_cell.length_a   1.000
_cell.length_b   1.000
_cell.length_c   1.000
_cell.angle_alpha   90.00
_cell.angle_beta   90.00
_cell.angle_gamma   90.00
#
_symmetry.space_group_name_H-M   'P 1'
#
loop_
_entity.id
_entity.type
_entity.pdbx_description
1 polymer ?
#
loop_
_entity_poly.entity_id
_entity_poly.type
_entity_poly.pdbx_seq_one_letter_code
_entity_poly.pdbx_strand_id
1 'polypeptide(L)'
;MTDILVGSKVKAADFPVSVWEQDTTEISDATSTAFITGSPTVDVTFVAPTSGKVLMFVGGAARANTGDNRLFMAANVFLGTNASGTEVLASSVQLTACGWSLASTSYYYQNRSFHLTGLTPGSTYYARSMYSVTTSGATDGRCDISCREIGVIPIP
;
A
#
# COMPACT_ATOMS: atom_id res chain seq x y z
N MET A 1 -7.35 22.52 7.14
CA MET A 1 -7.42 21.94 5.79
C MET A 1 -8.57 22.63 5.09
N THR A 2 -8.30 23.35 4.02
CA THR A 2 -9.34 24.06 3.26
C THR A 2 -9.81 23.09 2.18
N ASP A 3 -11.03 22.57 2.30
CA ASP A 3 -11.66 21.89 1.17
C ASP A 3 -11.66 22.84 -0.04
N ILE A 4 -11.68 22.29 -1.27
CA ILE A 4 -11.98 23.09 -2.47
C ILE A 4 -13.29 23.84 -2.19
N LEU A 5 -13.20 25.18 -2.12
CA LEU A 5 -14.32 26.01 -1.71
C LEU A 5 -15.50 25.77 -2.65
N VAL A 6 -16.72 25.67 -2.10
CA VAL A 6 -17.94 25.55 -2.90
C VAL A 6 -18.00 26.72 -3.89
N GLY A 7 -18.10 26.41 -5.18
CA GLY A 7 -18.12 27.40 -6.27
C GLY A 7 -16.74 27.80 -6.81
N SER A 8 -15.64 27.24 -6.28
CA SER A 8 -14.31 27.44 -6.88
C SER A 8 -14.16 26.65 -8.20
N LYS A 9 -13.38 27.21 -9.13
CA LYS A 9 -13.11 26.57 -10.42
C LYS A 9 -12.05 25.49 -10.24
N VAL A 10 -12.43 24.24 -10.46
CA VAL A 10 -11.51 23.11 -10.59
C VAL A 10 -10.69 23.25 -11.87
N LYS A 11 -9.36 23.13 -11.74
CA LYS A 11 -8.39 23.12 -12.84
C LYS A 11 -7.66 21.79 -12.89
N ALA A 12 -7.06 21.48 -14.04
CA ALA A 12 -6.28 20.25 -14.21
C ALA A 12 -5.13 20.12 -13.18
N ALA A 13 -4.52 21.23 -12.76
CA ALA A 13 -3.48 21.21 -11.73
C ALA A 13 -3.98 20.84 -10.33
N ASP A 14 -5.30 20.87 -10.09
CA ASP A 14 -5.89 20.41 -8.82
C ASP A 14 -5.92 18.87 -8.73
N PHE A 15 -5.69 18.18 -9.86
CA PHE A 15 -5.70 16.73 -10.02
C PHE A 15 -4.41 16.27 -10.70
N PRO A 16 -3.32 16.08 -9.94
CA PRO A 16 -2.12 15.45 -10.46
C PRO A 16 -2.42 14.09 -11.10
N VAL A 17 -1.50 13.59 -11.91
CA VAL A 17 -1.66 12.30 -12.60
C VAL A 17 -1.70 11.16 -11.58
N SER A 18 -2.63 10.21 -11.77
CA SER A 18 -2.65 8.96 -11.01
C SER A 18 -1.41 8.14 -11.31
N VAL A 19 -0.80 7.57 -10.28
CA VAL A 19 0.40 6.74 -10.40
C VAL A 19 0.13 5.34 -9.89
N TRP A 20 0.77 4.35 -10.51
CA TRP A 20 0.61 2.95 -10.16
C TRP A 20 1.87 2.17 -10.53
N GLU A 21 2.20 1.18 -9.70
CA GLU A 21 3.28 0.25 -9.94
C GLU A 21 2.90 -1.15 -9.47
N GLN A 22 3.44 -2.16 -10.16
CA GLN A 22 3.27 -3.56 -9.86
C GLN A 22 4.57 -4.32 -10.14
N ASP A 23 4.84 -5.34 -9.35
CA ASP A 23 5.90 -6.31 -9.60
C ASP A 23 5.39 -7.74 -9.38
N THR A 24 5.85 -8.66 -10.24
CA THR A 24 5.50 -10.08 -10.21
C THR A 24 6.69 -10.99 -9.89
N THR A 25 7.77 -10.43 -9.33
CA THR A 25 8.86 -11.22 -8.79
C THR A 25 8.34 -11.96 -7.56
N GLU A 26 8.41 -13.29 -7.60
CA GLU A 26 7.91 -14.14 -6.54
C GLU A 26 8.75 -13.96 -5.26
N ILE A 27 8.06 -13.76 -4.13
CA ILE A 27 8.64 -13.84 -2.80
C ILE A 27 8.12 -15.13 -2.19
N SER A 28 8.95 -16.16 -2.23
CA SER A 28 8.65 -17.44 -1.59
C SER A 28 8.99 -17.39 -0.11
N ASP A 29 8.27 -18.18 0.67
CA ASP A 29 8.63 -18.49 2.06
C ASP A 29 8.73 -17.25 2.97
N ALA A 30 7.85 -16.27 2.75
CA ALA A 30 7.76 -15.08 3.59
C ALA A 30 7.35 -15.44 5.03
N THR A 31 8.09 -14.90 5.99
CA THR A 31 7.95 -15.20 7.43
C THR A 31 7.99 -13.97 8.34
N SER A 32 8.30 -12.79 7.80
CA SER A 32 8.51 -11.58 8.62
C SER A 32 7.23 -11.15 9.34
N THR A 33 7.28 -11.07 10.66
CA THR A 33 6.18 -10.56 11.50
C THR A 33 6.12 -9.04 11.56
N ALA A 34 7.21 -8.36 11.22
CA ALA A 34 7.24 -6.93 10.98
C ALA A 34 6.91 -6.62 9.52
N PHE A 35 6.33 -5.44 9.27
CA PHE A 35 6.18 -4.95 7.91
C PHE A 35 7.56 -4.66 7.30
N ILE A 36 7.86 -5.36 6.22
CA ILE A 36 9.10 -5.19 5.45
C ILE A 36 8.79 -4.93 3.98
N THR A 37 9.76 -4.34 3.28
CA THR A 37 9.73 -4.21 1.83
C THR A 37 10.02 -5.56 1.18
N GLY A 38 9.39 -5.83 0.04
CA GLY A 38 9.88 -6.89 -0.84
C GLY A 38 11.03 -6.43 -1.72
N SER A 39 11.61 -7.37 -2.44
CA SER A 39 12.71 -7.15 -3.38
C SER A 39 12.32 -7.72 -4.75
N PRO A 40 12.20 -6.89 -5.81
CA PRO A 40 12.37 -5.44 -5.81
C PRO A 40 11.28 -4.74 -4.98
N THR A 41 11.52 -3.49 -4.56
CA THR A 41 10.47 -2.66 -3.97
C THR A 41 9.39 -2.35 -5.01
N VAL A 42 8.15 -2.20 -4.55
CA VAL A 42 7.03 -1.72 -5.37
C VAL A 42 6.60 -0.40 -4.78
N ASP A 43 6.89 0.69 -5.49
CA ASP A 43 6.70 2.04 -4.98
C ASP A 43 6.29 3.05 -6.05
N VAL A 44 5.79 4.19 -5.61
CA VAL A 44 5.39 5.29 -6.47
C VAL A 44 5.71 6.61 -5.80
N THR A 45 6.02 7.63 -6.62
CA THR A 45 6.09 9.02 -6.17
C THR A 45 4.91 9.78 -6.74
N PHE A 46 4.25 10.60 -5.91
CA PHE A 46 3.09 11.39 -6.33
C PHE A 46 3.10 12.79 -5.72
N VAL A 47 2.39 13.71 -6.35
CA VAL A 47 2.15 15.06 -5.84
C VAL A 47 0.74 15.11 -5.25
N ALA A 48 0.60 15.67 -4.04
CA ALA A 48 -0.70 15.79 -3.41
C ALA A 48 -1.59 16.83 -4.14
N PRO A 49 -2.88 16.50 -4.40
CA PRO A 49 -3.83 17.44 -5.01
C PRO A 49 -4.15 18.62 -4.09
N THR A 50 -4.83 19.62 -4.63
CA THR A 50 -5.28 20.81 -3.89
C THR A 50 -6.18 20.45 -2.70
N SER A 51 -6.92 19.35 -2.79
CA SER A 51 -7.77 18.81 -1.71
C SER A 51 -6.98 18.25 -0.52
N GLY A 52 -5.70 17.90 -0.72
CA GLY A 52 -4.89 17.19 0.28
C GLY A 52 -5.35 15.75 0.53
N LYS A 53 -6.10 15.14 -0.41
CA LYS A 53 -6.67 13.80 -0.29
C LYS A 53 -6.37 12.95 -1.52
N VAL A 54 -6.06 11.68 -1.32
CA VAL A 54 -5.87 10.70 -2.41
C VAL A 54 -6.60 9.40 -2.07
N LEU A 55 -7.12 8.71 -3.09
CA LEU A 55 -7.53 7.31 -2.99
C LEU A 55 -6.30 6.45 -3.25
N MET A 56 -5.93 5.62 -2.27
CA MET A 56 -4.85 4.65 -2.40
C MET A 56 -5.41 3.25 -2.50
N PHE A 57 -4.71 2.38 -3.21
CA PHE A 57 -4.91 0.94 -3.11
C PHE A 57 -3.58 0.21 -3.00
N VAL A 58 -3.60 -0.90 -2.26
CA VAL A 58 -2.47 -1.81 -2.08
C VAL A 58 -2.98 -3.24 -2.09
N GLY A 59 -2.25 -4.13 -2.76
CA GLY A 59 -2.72 -5.50 -2.95
C GLY A 59 -1.76 -6.34 -3.76
N GLY A 60 -2.29 -7.43 -4.30
CA GLY A 60 -1.55 -8.34 -5.16
C GLY A 60 -2.13 -9.74 -5.13
N ALA A 61 -1.26 -10.74 -5.29
CA ALA A 61 -1.61 -12.14 -5.12
C ALA A 61 -0.65 -12.84 -4.17
N ALA A 62 -1.24 -13.61 -3.25
CA ALA A 62 -0.51 -14.37 -2.27
C ALA A 62 -1.29 -15.63 -1.88
N ARG A 63 -0.60 -16.52 -1.16
CA ARG A 63 -1.15 -17.76 -0.59
C ARG A 63 -0.51 -18.05 0.76
N ALA A 64 -1.18 -18.87 1.57
CA ALA A 64 -0.63 -19.51 2.75
C ALA A 64 -0.13 -20.91 2.37
N ASN A 65 1.17 -21.17 2.47
CA ASN A 65 1.76 -22.40 1.93
C ASN A 65 1.29 -23.64 2.68
N THR A 66 1.10 -23.52 4.00
CA THR A 66 0.80 -24.65 4.89
C THR A 66 -0.58 -24.57 5.56
N GLY A 67 -1.32 -23.47 5.38
CA GLY A 67 -2.61 -23.28 6.02
C GLY A 67 -2.58 -22.58 7.38
N ASP A 68 -1.39 -22.26 7.91
CA ASP A 68 -1.22 -21.85 9.31
C ASP A 68 -1.04 -20.33 9.51
N ASN A 69 -0.65 -19.63 8.45
CA ASN A 69 -0.20 -18.24 8.53
C ASN A 69 -1.00 -17.31 7.65
N ARG A 70 -1.05 -16.04 8.08
CA ARG A 70 -1.79 -14.99 7.40
C ARG A 70 -0.82 -13.96 6.82
N LEU A 71 -0.83 -13.77 5.51
CA LEU A 71 -0.09 -12.68 4.88
C LEU A 71 -0.91 -11.40 4.88
N PHE A 72 -0.26 -10.27 5.09
CA PHE A 72 -0.83 -8.94 4.97
C PHE A 72 0.03 -8.09 4.05
N MET A 73 -0.61 -7.31 3.18
CA MET A 73 0.06 -6.26 2.39
C MET A 73 -0.56 -4.92 2.73
N ALA A 74 0.28 -3.92 2.98
CA ALA A 74 -0.11 -2.61 3.47
C ALA A 74 0.68 -1.50 2.77
N ALA A 75 0.11 -0.31 2.71
CA ALA A 75 0.82 0.87 2.22
C ALA A 75 1.69 1.48 3.33
N ASN A 76 2.74 2.18 2.91
CA ASN A 76 3.60 3.01 3.74
C ASN A 76 3.95 4.29 2.98
N VAL A 77 3.81 5.47 3.59
CA VAL A 77 3.95 6.76 2.88
C VAL A 77 4.85 7.71 3.66
N PHE A 78 5.74 8.39 2.93
CA PHE A 78 6.68 9.38 3.44
C PHE A 78 6.56 10.69 2.65
N LEU A 79 6.86 11.80 3.31
CA LEU A 79 7.04 13.09 2.66
C LEU A 79 8.38 13.11 1.89
N GLY A 80 8.37 13.45 0.60
CA GLY A 80 9.56 13.47 -0.26
C GLY A 80 9.51 12.43 -1.37
N THR A 81 10.69 12.05 -1.88
CA THR A 81 10.85 11.13 -3.03
C THR A 81 11.38 9.75 -2.65
N ASN A 82 11.56 9.48 -1.36
CA ASN A 82 12.04 8.21 -0.83
C ASN A 82 11.61 8.01 0.63
N ALA A 83 11.99 6.87 1.21
CA ALA A 83 11.68 6.50 2.59
C ALA A 83 12.55 7.18 3.66
N SER A 84 13.44 8.11 3.31
CA SER A 84 14.24 8.88 4.29
C SER A 84 13.51 10.12 4.82
N GLY A 85 12.37 10.48 4.23
CA GLY A 85 11.54 11.57 4.69
C GLY A 85 10.73 11.25 5.95
N THR A 86 9.93 12.21 6.40
CA THR A 86 9.00 12.01 7.52
C THR A 86 7.92 11.00 7.12
N GLU A 87 7.70 9.98 7.94
CA GLU A 87 6.60 9.03 7.74
C GLU A 87 5.25 9.72 8.01
N VAL A 88 4.35 9.62 7.05
CA VAL A 88 3.01 10.23 7.07
C VAL A 88 1.94 9.15 7.21
N LEU A 89 2.24 7.93 6.77
CA LEU A 89 1.39 6.76 6.94
C LEU A 89 2.24 5.52 7.24
N ALA A 90 2.16 5.02 8.47
CA ALA A 90 2.73 3.74 8.86
C ALA A 90 1.87 2.57 8.33
N SER A 91 2.52 1.44 8.01
CA SER A 91 1.80 0.21 7.66
C SER A 91 1.04 -0.35 8.86
N SER A 92 -0.22 -0.75 8.63
CA SER A 92 -1.08 -1.25 9.69
C SER A 92 -2.08 -2.27 9.17
N VAL A 93 -2.18 -3.41 9.87
CA VAL A 93 -3.17 -4.46 9.60
C VAL A 93 -4.61 -3.91 9.61
N GLN A 94 -4.90 -2.98 10.51
CA GLN A 94 -6.26 -2.49 10.75
C GLN A 94 -6.68 -1.43 9.71
N LEU A 95 -5.76 -0.54 9.35
CA LEU A 95 -6.06 0.66 8.57
C LEU A 95 -5.77 0.50 7.08
N THR A 96 -4.57 0.01 6.74
CA THR A 96 -4.04 0.07 5.37
C THR A 96 -3.87 -1.28 4.72
N ALA A 97 -3.94 -2.38 5.49
CA ALA A 97 -3.64 -3.70 4.96
C ALA A 97 -4.85 -4.44 4.37
N CYS A 98 -4.62 -5.18 3.29
CA CYS A 98 -5.39 -6.36 2.91
C CYS A 98 -4.69 -7.62 3.45
N GLY A 99 -5.46 -8.65 3.80
CA GLY A 99 -4.90 -9.85 4.44
C GLY A 99 -5.43 -11.12 3.81
N TRP A 100 -4.54 -12.04 3.40
CA TRP A 100 -4.90 -13.29 2.76
C TRP A 100 -5.38 -14.29 3.80
N SER A 101 -6.38 -15.12 3.51
CA SER A 101 -6.87 -16.11 4.48
C SER A 101 -5.79 -17.16 4.75
N LEU A 102 -5.65 -17.57 6.01
CA LEU A 102 -4.78 -18.70 6.39
C LEU A 102 -5.18 -19.99 5.66
N ALA A 103 -6.46 -20.16 5.32
CA ALA A 103 -6.94 -21.36 4.64
C ALA A 103 -6.68 -21.34 3.12
N SER A 104 -6.10 -20.27 2.58
CA SER A 104 -5.92 -20.13 1.14
C SER A 104 -4.56 -20.65 0.68
N THR A 105 -4.51 -21.94 0.34
CA THR A 105 -3.29 -22.61 -0.14
C THR A 105 -3.01 -22.40 -1.62
N SER A 106 -3.95 -21.78 -2.34
CA SER A 106 -3.81 -21.35 -3.74
C SER A 106 -3.68 -19.84 -3.83
N TYR A 107 -2.97 -19.36 -4.84
CA TYR A 107 -2.89 -17.93 -5.12
C TYR A 107 -4.28 -17.36 -5.39
N TYR A 108 -4.60 -16.25 -4.73
CA TYR A 108 -5.74 -15.43 -5.08
C TYR A 108 -5.40 -13.95 -4.97
N TYR A 109 -6.12 -13.16 -5.77
CA TYR A 109 -5.91 -11.73 -5.89
C TYR A 109 -6.87 -10.98 -4.97
N GLN A 110 -6.34 -9.98 -4.29
CA GLN A 110 -7.14 -9.02 -3.54
C GLN A 110 -6.34 -7.74 -3.31
N ASN A 111 -7.07 -6.68 -3.04
CA ASN A 111 -6.51 -5.41 -2.64
C ASN A 111 -7.37 -4.76 -1.55
N ARG A 112 -6.85 -3.67 -0.99
CA ARG A 112 -7.61 -2.76 -0.15
C ARG A 112 -7.44 -1.36 -0.68
N SER A 113 -8.56 -0.65 -0.78
CA SER A 113 -8.59 0.76 -1.14
C SER A 113 -9.01 1.60 0.07
N PHE A 114 -8.38 2.76 0.25
CA PHE A 114 -8.69 3.68 1.36
C PHE A 114 -8.30 5.12 0.99
N HIS A 115 -8.90 6.09 1.67
CA HIS A 115 -8.52 7.50 1.52
C HIS A 115 -7.34 7.84 2.44
N LEU A 116 -6.27 8.39 1.87
CA LEU A 116 -5.24 9.10 2.63
C LEU A 116 -5.56 10.59 2.57
N THR A 117 -5.76 11.19 3.73
CA THR A 117 -6.09 12.61 3.89
C THR A 117 -5.00 13.28 4.73
N GLY A 118 -5.04 14.60 4.82
CA GLY A 118 -4.05 15.34 5.64
C GLY A 118 -2.81 15.74 4.86
N LEU A 119 -2.77 15.51 3.55
CA LEU A 119 -1.61 15.83 2.72
C LEU A 119 -1.52 17.34 2.50
N THR A 120 -0.29 17.87 2.48
CA THR A 120 -0.03 19.26 2.15
C THR A 120 -0.13 19.42 0.63
N PRO A 121 -1.06 20.25 0.11
CA PRO A 121 -1.22 20.46 -1.33
C PRO A 121 0.09 20.81 -2.04
N GLY A 122 0.32 20.21 -3.21
CA GLY A 122 1.53 20.43 -4.02
C GLY A 122 2.82 19.80 -3.48
N SER A 123 2.79 19.19 -2.29
CA SER A 123 3.95 18.45 -1.77
C SER A 123 4.09 17.09 -2.45
N THR A 124 5.34 16.63 -2.59
CA THR A 124 5.66 15.31 -3.16
C THR A 124 5.75 14.27 -2.05
N TYR A 125 5.20 13.08 -2.30
CA TYR A 125 5.18 11.95 -1.38
C TYR A 125 5.65 10.68 -2.07
N TYR A 126 6.31 9.83 -1.30
CA TYR A 126 6.75 8.50 -1.71
C TYR A 126 5.90 7.46 -1.00
N ALA A 127 5.25 6.58 -1.75
CA ALA A 127 4.43 5.50 -1.23
C ALA A 127 4.97 4.14 -1.69
N ARG A 128 4.97 3.16 -0.81
CA ARG A 128 5.44 1.80 -1.12
C ARG A 128 4.53 0.72 -0.54
N SER A 129 4.54 -0.44 -1.18
CA SER A 129 3.91 -1.65 -0.68
C SER A 129 4.83 -2.39 0.29
N MET A 130 4.29 -2.75 1.44
CA MET A 130 4.94 -3.50 2.51
C MET A 130 4.16 -4.79 2.75
N TYR A 131 4.83 -5.84 3.22
CA TYR A 131 4.14 -7.05 3.67
C TYR A 131 4.59 -7.50 5.05
N SER A 132 3.71 -8.22 5.73
CA SER A 132 4.01 -8.94 6.97
C SER A 132 3.24 -10.27 7.00
N VAL A 133 3.67 -11.18 7.85
CA VAL A 133 3.07 -12.49 8.07
C VAL A 133 2.75 -12.62 9.55
N THR A 134 1.52 -12.99 9.86
CA THR A 134 1.14 -13.34 11.24
C THR A 134 1.23 -14.85 11.40
N THR A 135 1.93 -15.27 12.45
CA THR A 135 2.07 -16.68 12.83
C THR A 135 0.94 -17.08 13.76
N SER A 136 0.07 -18.01 13.35
CA SER A 136 -0.86 -18.66 14.28
C SER A 136 -0.46 -20.12 14.47
N GLY A 137 0.24 -20.42 15.56
CA GLY A 137 0.33 -21.78 16.10
C GLY A 137 1.48 -22.67 15.64
N ALA A 138 2.25 -22.33 14.60
CA ALA A 138 3.46 -23.06 14.22
C ALA A 138 4.59 -22.12 13.77
N THR A 139 5.82 -22.41 14.23
CA THR A 139 7.03 -21.61 14.00
C THR A 139 7.48 -21.58 12.53
N ASP A 140 6.93 -22.48 11.69
CA ASP A 140 7.37 -22.74 10.31
C ASP A 140 6.32 -22.39 9.24
N GLY A 141 5.22 -21.72 9.60
CA GLY A 141 4.24 -21.30 8.60
C GLY A 141 4.86 -20.32 7.61
N ARG A 142 4.64 -20.54 6.32
CA ARG A 142 5.21 -19.75 5.23
C ARG A 142 4.09 -19.25 4.33
N CYS A 143 4.26 -18.06 3.78
CA CYS A 143 3.37 -17.51 2.77
C CYS A 143 4.18 -17.16 1.53
N ASP A 144 3.58 -17.32 0.35
CA ASP A 144 4.18 -16.87 -0.89
C ASP A 144 3.42 -15.67 -1.44
N ILE A 145 4.15 -14.80 -2.11
CA ILE A 145 3.63 -13.64 -2.82
C ILE A 145 4.04 -13.78 -4.30
N SER A 146 3.08 -13.84 -5.21
CA SER A 146 3.34 -13.87 -6.66
C SER A 146 3.24 -12.50 -7.31
N CYS A 147 2.59 -11.55 -6.65
CA CYS A 147 2.39 -10.20 -7.18
C CYS A 147 2.18 -9.21 -6.04
N ARG A 148 2.70 -7.99 -6.22
CA ARG A 148 2.48 -6.83 -5.34
C ARG A 148 2.14 -5.62 -6.18
N GLU A 149 1.21 -4.80 -5.73
CA GLU A 149 0.82 -3.56 -6.39
C GLU A 149 0.54 -2.43 -5.40
N ILE A 150 0.74 -1.21 -5.87
CA ILE A 150 0.30 0.01 -5.20
C ILE A 150 -0.16 1.04 -6.23
N GLY A 151 -1.22 1.77 -5.92
CA GLY A 151 -1.67 2.88 -6.76
C GLY A 151 -2.22 4.04 -5.95
N VAL A 152 -2.08 5.23 -6.52
CA VAL A 152 -2.51 6.50 -5.93
C VAL A 152 -3.28 7.29 -6.97
N ILE A 153 -4.52 7.64 -6.61
CA ILE A 153 -5.45 8.38 -7.46
C ILE A 153 -5.82 9.68 -6.72
N PRO A 154 -5.44 10.86 -7.23
CA PRO A 154 -5.86 12.13 -6.65
C PRO A 154 -7.39 12.30 -6.65
N ILE A 155 -7.95 12.80 -5.54
CA ILE A 155 -9.40 13.00 -5.39
C ILE A 155 -9.74 14.47 -5.05
N PRO A 156 -10.95 14.96 -5.39
CA PRO A 156 -11.39 16.33 -5.12
C PRO A 156 -11.51 16.66 -3.62
#